data_AF-A0A968C460-F1
#
_entry.id   AF-A0A968C460-F1
#
_cell.length_a   1.000
_cell.length_b   1.000
_cell.length_c   1.000
_cell.angle_alpha   90.00
_cell.angle_beta   90.00
_cell.angle_gamma   90.00
#
_symmetry.space_group_name_H-M   'P 1'
#
loop_
_entity.id
_entity.type
_entity.pdbx_description
1 polymer ?
#
loop_
_entity_poly.entity_id
_entity_poly.type
_entity_poly.pdbx_seq_one_letter_code
_entity_poly.pdbx_strand_id
1 'polypeptide(L)' 'DEVRRVGRELGLAEAFVGRHPFPGPGLAVRIIGEVTAERVELLQEADKIFIDELRAADLYDRTAQAFVVLL' A
#
# COMPACT_ATOMS: atom_id res chain seq x y z
N ASP A 1 -7.99 10.00 11.46
CA ASP A 1 -9.18 9.22 11.92
C ASP A 1 -10.51 9.85 11.52
N GLU A 2 -10.69 11.17 11.65
CA GLU A 2 -11.94 11.86 11.30
C GLU A 2 -12.35 11.70 9.82
N VAL A 3 -11.40 11.88 8.89
CA VAL A 3 -11.64 11.69 7.45
C VAL A 3 -12.12 10.27 7.13
N ARG A 4 -11.58 9.27 7.83
CA ARG A 4 -12.01 7.87 7.66
C ARG A 4 -13.44 7.66 8.16
N ARG A 5 -13.82 8.27 9.29
CA ARG A 5 -15.19 8.24 9.81
C ARG A 5 -16.18 8.82 8.80
N VAL A 6 -15.88 10.00 8.25
CA VAL A 6 -16.70 10.63 7.20
C VAL A 6 -16.84 9.70 6.00
N GLY A 7 -15.75 9.05 5.57
CA GLY A 7 -15.80 8.07 4.47
C GLY A 7 -16.78 6.94 4.71
N ARG A 8 -16.86 6.41 5.94
CA ARG A 8 -17.83 5.36 6.30
C ARG A 8 -19.26 5.85 6.32
N GLU A 9 -19.50 7.06 6.84
CA GLU A 9 -20.83 7.69 6.84
C GLU A 9 -21.35 7.93 5.41
N LEU A 10 -20.45 8.18 4.47
CA LEU A 10 -20.76 8.31 3.04
C LEU A 10 -20.93 6.95 2.32
N GLY A 11 -20.82 5.82 3.03
CA GLY A 11 -20.99 4.49 2.46
C GLY A 11 -19.81 3.98 1.64
N LEU A 12 -18.59 4.54 1.81
CA LEU A 12 -17.40 4.01 1.16
C LEU A 12 -17.04 2.62 1.71
N ALA A 13 -16.57 1.73 0.84
CA ALA A 13 -16.13 0.40 1.22
C ALA A 13 -14.98 0.45 2.24
N GLU A 14 -15.00 -0.42 3.25
CA GLU A 14 -13.98 -0.44 4.30
C GLU A 14 -12.57 -0.67 3.74
N ALA A 15 -12.45 -1.50 2.71
CA ALA A 15 -11.18 -1.75 2.03
C ALA A 15 -10.56 -0.47 1.41
N PHE A 16 -11.38 0.54 1.09
CA PHE A 16 -10.91 1.83 0.59
C PHE A 16 -10.56 2.78 1.74
N VAL A 17 -11.43 2.88 2.74
CA VAL A 17 -11.25 3.77 3.91
C VAL A 17 -10.05 3.34 4.77
N GLY A 18 -9.91 2.03 4.98
CA GLY A 18 -8.86 1.42 5.80
C GLY A 18 -7.51 1.28 5.09
N ARG A 19 -7.43 1.55 3.79
CA ARG A 19 -6.19 1.39 3.01
C ARG A 19 -5.03 2.17 3.63
N HIS A 20 -3.85 1.56 3.63
CA HIS A 20 -2.61 2.25 3.99
C HIS A 20 -2.39 3.47 3.09
N PRO A 21 -1.78 4.55 3.62
CA PRO A 21 -1.44 5.71 2.82
C PRO A 21 -0.42 5.33 1.72
N PHE A 22 -0.59 5.90 0.54
CA PHE A 22 0.32 5.74 -0.60
C PHE A 22 0.97 7.10 -0.92
N PRO A 23 2.31 7.17 -1.09
CA PRO A 23 3.01 8.44 -1.26
C PRO A 23 2.72 9.07 -2.62
N GLY A 24 2.76 10.41 -2.70
CA GLY A 24 2.51 11.16 -3.95
C GLY A 24 3.44 10.78 -5.12
N PRO A 25 4.77 10.68 -4.92
CA PRO A 25 5.70 10.15 -5.94
C PRO A 25 5.54 8.64 -6.24
N GLY A 26 4.65 7.94 -5.54
CA GLY A 26 4.35 6.54 -5.74
C GLY A 26 5.54 5.60 -5.55
N LEU A 27 5.73 4.70 -6.50
CA LEU A 27 6.77 3.67 -6.44
C LEU A 27 8.19 4.22 -6.67
N ALA A 28 8.32 5.43 -7.25
CA ALA A 28 9.63 6.01 -7.54
C ALA A 28 10.47 6.20 -6.28
N VAL A 29 9.86 6.55 -5.14
CA VAL A 29 10.56 6.69 -3.85
C VAL A 29 10.79 5.37 -3.12
N ARG A 30 10.31 4.25 -3.68
CA ARG A 30 10.51 2.89 -3.16
C ARG A 30 11.52 2.08 -3.98
N ILE A 31 12.04 2.64 -5.06
CA ILE A 31 13.12 2.06 -5.86
C ILE A 31 14.37 2.87 -5.57
N ILE A 32 15.38 2.23 -4.97
CA ILE A 32 16.68 2.85 -4.77
C ILE A 32 17.45 2.78 -6.09
N GLY A 33 17.99 3.91 -6.53
CA GLY A 33 18.69 4.01 -7.81
C GLY A 33 17.76 4.34 -8.99
N GLU A 34 18.11 3.83 -10.17
CA GLU A 34 17.38 4.14 -11.41
C GLU A 34 15.96 3.56 -11.40
N VAL A 35 14.99 4.35 -11.87
CA VAL A 35 13.59 3.95 -12.00
C VAL A 35 13.35 3.54 -13.46
N THR A 36 13.28 2.23 -13.71
CA THR A 36 12.94 1.66 -15.01
C THR A 36 11.60 0.94 -14.97
N ALA A 37 10.99 0.69 -16.13
CA ALA A 37 9.72 -0.04 -16.22
C ALA A 37 9.83 -1.45 -15.61
N GLU A 38 10.94 -2.16 -15.87
CA GLU A 38 11.17 -3.52 -15.33
C GLU A 38 11.30 -3.50 -13.80
N ARG A 39 11.98 -2.49 -13.24
CA ARG A 39 12.12 -2.34 -11.78
C ARG A 39 10.78 -2.00 -11.13
N VAL A 40 9.94 -1.21 -11.80
CA VAL A 40 8.58 -0.91 -11.34
C VAL A 40 7.71 -2.18 -11.34
N GLU A 41 7.75 -2.98 -12.40
CA GLU A 41 7.00 -4.24 -12.51
C GLU A 41 7.42 -5.24 -11.41
N LEU A 42 8.73 -5.44 -11.23
CA LEU A 42 9.27 -6.28 -10.17
C LEU A 42 8.80 -5.84 -8.77
N LEU A 43 8.84 -4.53 -8.50
CA LEU A 43 8.38 -3.99 -7.22
C LEU A 43 6.86 -4.19 -7.04
N GLN A 44 6.05 -4.04 -8.09
CA GLN A 44 4.60 -4.25 -8.02
C GLN A 44 4.25 -5.71 -7.70
N GLU A 45 4.94 -6.67 -8.32
CA GLU A 45 4.76 -8.09 -8.04
C GLU A 45 5.12 -8.44 -6.59
N ALA A 46 6.27 -7.94 -6.12
CA ALA A 46 6.71 -8.17 -4.75
C ALA A 46 5.78 -7.51 -3.71
N ASP A 47 5.36 -6.25 -3.95
CA ASP A 47 4.43 -5.54 -3.06
C ASP A 47 3.06 -6.23 -3.03
N LYS A 48 2.58 -6.76 -4.16
CA LYS A 48 1.34 -7.53 -4.20
C LYS A 48 1.41 -8.76 -3.30
N ILE A 49 2.45 -9.59 -3.45
CA ILE A 49 2.61 -10.80 -2.63
C ILE A 49 2.69 -10.41 -1.14
N PHE A 50 3.52 -9.41 -0.81
CA PHE A 50 3.70 -8.97 0.56
C PHE A 50 2.39 -8.48 1.21
N ILE A 51 1.61 -7.66 0.51
CA ILE A 51 0.33 -7.15 1.02
C ILE A 51 -0.73 -8.24 1.12
N ASP A 52 -0.79 -9.18 0.17
CA ASP A 52 -1.71 -10.30 0.21
C ASP A 52 -1.42 -11.22 1.42
N GLU A 53 -0.15 -11.52 1.70
CA GLU A 53 0.26 -12.29 2.89
C GLU A 53 0.00 -11.53 4.19
N LEU A 54 0.24 -10.21 4.21
CA LEU A 54 -0.04 -9.38 5.38
C LEU A 54 -1.54 -9.36 5.74
N ARG A 55 -2.40 -9.41 4.72
CA ARG A 55 -3.86 -9.55 4.88
C ARG A 55 -4.24 -10.95 5.34
N ALA A 56 -3.66 -11.99 4.73
CA ALA A 56 -3.92 -13.38 5.11
C ALA A 56 -3.51 -13.68 6.56
N ALA A 57 -2.53 -12.95 7.10
CA ALA A 57 -2.07 -13.05 8.48
C ALA A 57 -2.85 -12.16 9.48
N ASP A 58 -3.92 -11.46 9.06
CA ASP A 58 -4.67 -10.50 9.88
C ASP A 58 -3.78 -9.37 10.47
N LEU A 59 -2.70 -9.02 9.77
CA LEU A 59 -1.73 -8.00 10.21
C LEU A 59 -1.91 -6.64 9.50
N TYR A 60 -2.64 -6.62 8.39
CA TYR A 60 -2.81 -5.41 7.56
C TYR A 60 -3.41 -4.25 8.35
N ASP A 61 -4.54 -4.47 9.04
CA ASP A 61 -5.24 -3.44 9.82
C ASP A 61 -4.56 -3.13 11.16
N ARG A 62 -3.64 -3.99 11.61
CA ARG A 62 -2.82 -3.80 12.82
C ARG A 62 -1.55 -2.98 12.54
N THR A 63 -1.29 -2.69 11.27
CA THR A 63 -0.10 -1.99 10.80
C THR A 63 -0.51 -0.65 10.20
N ALA A 64 0.14 0.45 10.60
CA ALA A 64 -0.21 1.77 10.08
C ALA A 64 0.11 1.92 8.57
N GLN A 65 1.24 1.35 8.14
CA GLN A 65 1.68 1.37 6.75
C GLN A 65 2.68 0.22 6.50
N ALA A 66 2.55 -0.47 5.38
CA ALA A 66 3.45 -1.52 4.93
C ALA A 66 3.70 -1.40 3.42
N PHE A 67 4.92 -1.67 2.97
CA PHE A 67 5.30 -1.70 1.55
C PHE A 67 6.66 -2.36 1.34
N VAL A 68 6.95 -2.77 0.11
CA VAL A 68 8.26 -3.25 -0.33
C VAL A 68 9.14 -2.09 -0.82
N VAL A 69 10.45 -2.24 -0.66
CA VAL A 69 11.49 -1.36 -1.22
C VAL A 69 12.42 -2.22 -2.09
N LEU A 70 12.73 -1.75 -3.30
CA LEU A 70 13.65 -2.39 -4.22
C LEU A 70 15.02 -1.70 -4.15
N LEU A 71 16.09 -2.48 -3.93
CA LEU A 71 17.47 -1.99 -3.81
C LEU A 71 18.21 -1.92 -5.16
#